data_AF-A0A7Y2H362-F1
#
_entry.id   AF-A0A7Y2H362-F1
#
_cell.length_a   1.000
_cell.length_b   1.000
_cell.length_c   1.000
_cell.angle_alpha   90.00
_cell.angle_beta   90.00
_cell.angle_gamma   90.00
#
_symmetry.space_group_name_H-M   'P 1'
#
loop_
_entity.id
_entity.type
_entity.pdbx_description
1 polymer ?
#
loop_
_entity_poly.entity_id
_entity_poly.type
_entity_poly.pdbx_seq_one_letter_code
_entity_poly.pdbx_strand_id
1 'polypeptide(L)' 'SILSGAHNTLFTKVMEILNERGLKDILVTGGGIIPDSDMQKLKQLGVGDLFGPGTPTEDIVNYIQTWVKENRWQT' A
#
# COMPACT_ATOMS: atom_id res chain seq x y z
N SER A 1 5.72 2.00 9.46
CA SER A 1 4.53 2.03 10.34
C SER A 1 4.22 3.45 10.76
N ILE A 2 2.94 3.82 10.76
CA ILE A 2 2.45 5.14 11.17
C ILE A 2 1.71 4.97 12.50
N LEU A 3 2.27 5.50 13.59
CA LEU A 3 1.70 5.37 14.94
C LEU A 3 0.83 6.58 15.35
N SER A 4 0.61 7.52 14.43
CA SER A 4 -0.06 8.81 14.69
C SER A 4 -1.46 8.95 14.06
N GLY A 5 -1.99 7.91 13.41
CA GLY A 5 -3.24 8.01 12.64
C GLY A 5 -3.13 8.88 11.37
N ALA A 6 -1.91 9.22 10.94
CA ALA A 6 -1.64 10.06 9.78
C ALA A 6 -1.54 9.28 8.45
N HIS A 7 -2.19 8.11 8.35
CA HIS A 7 -2.12 7.24 7.16
C HIS A 7 -2.58 7.98 5.91
N ASN A 8 -3.72 8.66 5.95
CA ASN A 8 -4.23 9.41 4.79
C ASN A 8 -3.20 10.42 4.27
N THR A 9 -2.60 11.22 5.15
CA THR A 9 -1.65 12.25 4.75
C THR A 9 -0.35 11.66 4.20
N LEU A 10 0.21 10.67 4.90
CA LEU A 10 1.53 10.13 4.55
C LEU A 10 1.47 9.24 3.30
N PHE A 11 0.47 8.37 3.18
CA PHE A 11 0.31 7.56 1.98
C PHE A 11 0.05 8.43 0.76
N THR A 12 -0.83 9.43 0.85
CA THR A 12 -1.09 10.37 -0.27
C THR A 12 0.20 11.06 -0.71
N LYS A 13 0.98 11.61 0.22
CA LYS A 13 2.24 12.30 -0.09
C LYS A 13 3.28 11.37 -0.73
N VAL A 14 3.36 10.11 -0.28
CA VAL A 14 4.25 9.13 -0.89
C VAL A 14 3.81 8.84 -2.33
N MET A 15 2.52 8.62 -2.56
CA MET A 15 1.97 8.36 -3.89
C MET A 15 2.21 9.54 -4.84
N GLU A 16 2.02 10.77 -4.37
CA GLU A 16 2.31 11.99 -5.14
C GLU A 16 3.77 12.03 -5.61
N ILE A 17 4.74 11.83 -4.69
CA ILE A 17 6.17 11.86 -5.00
C ILE A 17 6.56 10.75 -6.00
N LEU A 18 5.97 9.55 -5.86
CA LEU A 18 6.23 8.45 -6.78
C LEU A 18 5.70 8.75 -8.18
N ASN A 19 4.48 9.28 -8.27
CA ASN A 19 3.87 9.69 -9.52
C ASN A 19 4.65 10.81 -10.21
N GLU A 20 5.08 11.83 -9.46
CA GLU A 20 5.93 12.93 -9.98
C GLU A 20 7.25 12.43 -10.56
N ARG A 21 7.82 11.37 -9.96
CA ARG A 21 9.07 10.75 -10.43
C ARG A 21 8.85 9.69 -11.51
N GLY A 22 7.61 9.42 -11.92
CA GLY A 22 7.28 8.40 -12.92
C GLY A 22 7.57 6.96 -12.46
N LEU A 23 7.71 6.72 -11.15
CA LEU A 23 8.06 5.42 -10.58
C LEU A 23 6.78 4.60 -10.36
N LYS A 24 6.47 3.73 -11.33
CA LYS A 24 5.24 2.91 -11.34
C LYS A 24 5.46 1.48 -10.86
N ASP A 25 6.70 1.06 -10.67
CA ASP A 25 7.14 -0.28 -10.29
C ASP A 25 7.42 -0.43 -8.78
N ILE A 26 6.81 0.45 -7.96
CA ILE A 26 6.98 0.47 -6.51
C ILE A 26 5.64 0.18 -5.83
N LEU A 27 5.59 -0.91 -5.07
CA LEU A 27 4.46 -1.23 -4.23
C LEU A 27 4.47 -0.36 -2.98
N VAL A 28 3.43 0.46 -2.83
CA VAL A 28 3.12 1.13 -1.57
C VAL A 28 2.00 0.35 -0.90
N THR A 29 2.27 -0.22 0.27
CA THR A 29 1.34 -1.02 1.08
C THR A 29 1.59 -0.74 2.56
N GLY A 30 0.77 -1.28 3.45
CA GLY A 30 0.96 -1.17 4.89
C GLY A 30 -0.16 -1.82 5.68
N GLY A 31 -0.19 -1.54 6.98
CA GLY A 31 -1.21 -2.08 7.86
C GLY A 31 -1.29 -1.35 9.19
N GLY A 32 -2.30 -1.71 9.98
CA GLY A 32 -2.64 -1.11 11.26
C GLY A 32 -4.14 -0.89 11.41
N ILE A 33 -4.54 -0.11 12.42
CA ILE A 33 -5.94 0.26 12.65
C ILE A 33 -6.26 1.42 11.71
N ILE A 34 -6.82 1.11 10.54
CA ILE A 34 -7.21 2.09 9.51
C ILE A 34 -8.71 1.89 9.23
N PRO A 35 -9.54 2.95 9.25
CA PRO A 35 -10.94 2.84 8.89
C PRO A 35 -11.15 2.36 7.44
N ASP A 36 -12.17 1.54 7.19
CA ASP A 36 -12.45 0.99 5.85
C ASP A 36 -12.63 2.07 4.78
N SER A 37 -13.26 3.20 5.13
CA SER A 37 -13.43 4.35 4.24
C SER A 37 -12.09 4.96 3.81
N ASP A 38 -11.12 4.98 4.73
CA ASP A 38 -9.78 5.49 4.44
C ASP A 38 -9.01 4.50 3.58
N MET A 39 -9.13 3.19 3.85
CA MET A 39 -8.54 2.15 3.00
C MET A 39 -9.07 2.25 1.57
N GLN A 40 -10.38 2.41 1.38
CA GLN A 40 -10.98 2.58 0.06
C GLN A 40 -10.46 3.83 -0.66
N LYS A 41 -10.35 4.95 0.04
CA LYS A 41 -9.81 6.19 -0.51
C LYS A 41 -8.34 6.02 -0.94
N LEU A 42 -7.52 5.41 -0.10
CA LEU A 42 -6.10 5.16 -0.41
C LEU A 42 -5.94 4.20 -1.60
N LYS A 43 -6.79 3.18 -1.71
CA LYS A 43 -6.81 2.27 -2.85
C LYS A 43 -7.14 2.97 -4.17
N GLN A 44 -8.08 3.93 -4.16
CA GLN A 44 -8.38 4.76 -5.34
C GLN A 44 -7.20 5.65 -5.76
N LEU A 45 -6.31 6.01 -4.82
CA LEU A 45 -5.08 6.75 -5.10
C LEU A 45 -3.94 5.86 -5.64
N GLY A 46 -4.17 4.56 -5.77
CA GLY A 46 -3.17 3.59 -6.24
C GLY A 46 -2.30 2.99 -5.13
N VAL A 47 -2.63 3.22 -3.85
CA VAL A 47 -2.03 2.45 -2.76
C VAL A 47 -2.49 1.00 -2.90
N GLY A 48 -1.55 0.07 -2.73
CA GLY A 48 -1.83 -1.36 -2.68
C GLY A 48 -2.69 -1.74 -1.48
N ASP A 49 -2.98 -3.04 -1.34
CA ASP A 49 -3.80 -3.51 -0.23
C ASP A 49 -3.22 -3.13 1.13
N LEU A 50 -4.11 -2.83 2.07
CA LEU A 50 -3.80 -2.43 3.44
C LEU A 50 -4.34 -3.50 4.39
N PHE A 51 -3.57 -3.80 5.43
CA PHE A 51 -3.83 -4.94 6.30
C PHE A 51 -4.24 -4.51 7.70
N GLY A 52 -5.43 -4.92 8.12
CA GLY A 52 -5.98 -4.61 9.43
C GLY A 52 -5.41 -5.48 10.56
N PRO A 53 -5.80 -5.23 11.82
CA PRO A 53 -5.49 -6.11 12.93
C PRO A 53 -6.02 -7.52 12.68
N GLY A 54 -5.20 -8.53 12.93
CA GLY A 54 -5.60 -9.94 12.76
C GLY A 54 -5.43 -10.50 11.35
N THR A 55 -4.99 -9.71 10.36
CA THR A 55 -4.61 -10.25 9.06
C THR A 55 -3.49 -11.29 9.22
N PRO A 56 -3.66 -12.53 8.71
CA PRO A 56 -2.61 -13.53 8.70
C PRO A 56 -1.35 -13.03 8.01
N THR A 57 -0.18 -13.25 8.63
CA THR A 57 1.10 -12.86 8.03
C THR A 57 1.32 -13.52 6.68
N GLU A 58 0.84 -14.75 6.51
CA GLU A 58 0.94 -15.50 5.25
C GLU A 58 0.21 -14.78 4.10
N ASP A 59 -0.96 -14.18 4.35
CA ASP A 59 -1.70 -13.42 3.34
C ASP A 59 -0.89 -12.19 2.88
N ILE A 60 -0.25 -11.50 3.82
CA ILE A 60 0.61 -10.33 3.55
C ILE A 60 1.81 -10.75 2.70
N VAL A 61 2.47 -11.86 3.07
CA VAL A 61 3.62 -12.40 2.33
C VAL A 61 3.21 -12.80 0.91
N ASN A 62 2.12 -13.55 0.77
CA ASN A 62 1.60 -14.00 -0.51
C ASN A 62 1.23 -12.83 -1.41
N TYR A 63 0.59 -11.80 -0.86
CA TYR A 63 0.27 -10.57 -1.57
C TYR A 63 1.53 -9.89 -2.13
N ILE A 64 2.53 -9.64 -1.29
CA ILE A 64 3.77 -8.98 -1.71
C ILE A 64 4.49 -9.80 -2.79
N GLN A 65 4.60 -11.11 -2.59
CA GLN A 65 5.27 -11.99 -3.56
C GLN A 65 4.55 -12.01 -4.91
N THR A 66 3.22 -12.08 -4.90
CA THR A 66 2.40 -12.06 -6.12
C THR A 66 2.58 -10.75 -6.86
N TRP A 67 2.45 -9.62 -6.16
CA TRP A 67 2.61 -8.30 -6.74
C TRP A 67 3.99 -8.12 -7.38
N VAL A 68 5.07 -8.56 -6.72
CA VAL A 68 6.43 -8.47 -7.26
C VAL A 68 6.59 -9.28 -8.54
N LYS A 69 6.07 -10.52 -8.57
CA LYS A 69 6.11 -11.38 -9.76
C LYS A 69 5.39 -10.75 -10.95
N GLU A 70 4.24 -10.12 -10.72
CA GLU A 70 3.40 -9.54 -11.77
C GLU A 70 3.92 -8.19 -12.28
N ASN A 71 4.49 -7.34 -11.41
CA ASN A 71 4.73 -5.94 -11.73
C ASN A 71 6.21 -5.57 -11.88
N ARG A 72 7.12 -6.29 -11.22
CA ARG A 72 8.55 -5.95 -11.22
C ARG A 72 9.40 -6.79 -12.15
N TRP A 73 9.04 -8.05 -12.37
CA TRP A 73 9.92 -9.02 -13.05
C TRP A 73 9.41 -9.47 -14.42
N GLN A 74 8.43 -8.77 -15.01
CA GLN A 74 8.11 -8.94 -16.42
C GLN A 74 9.23 -8.32 -17.26
N THR A 75 10.19 -9.16 -17.65
CA THR A 75 11.21 -8.88 -18.67
C THR A 75 10.83 -9.61 -19.94
#